data_AF-A0A8H7AA85-F1
#
_entry.id   AF-A0A8H7AA85-F1
#
_cell.length_a   1.000
_cell.length_b   1.000
_cell.length_c   1.000
_cell.angle_alpha   90.00
_cell.angle_beta   90.00
_cell.angle_gamma   90.00
#
_symmetry.space_group_name_H-M   'P 1'
#
loop_
_entity.id
_entity.type
_entity.pdbx_description
1 polymer ?
#
loop_
_entity_poly.entity_id
_entity_poly.type
_entity_poly.pdbx_seq_one_letter_code
_entity_poly.pdbx_strand_id
1 'polypeptide(L)'
;MYTRALQGSEEALGPKHTSTLSTINNLGNLYADQGKLAEAEAMYTRALQGKEEALGPKHTSTLDTVNNLGLLYADQGKLAEAEAIYTRALQGSEEALGPKHTSTLSTVNNLDLLYADQGKLAEAEAMYTRALQGYEMAIGPELFCSYIPALNTMFAFGDLFSQTDRKDMAKVMYTRALSGYTTVQGPSSKWCIRIEGRLQALQLMPAENETLHHTLAEARMTKSKSRLRRLFNKLGT
;
A
#
# COMPACT_ATOMS: atom_id res chain seq x y z
N MET A 1 -2.11 -16.82 26.32
CA MET A 1 -0.67 -16.66 26.63
C MET A 1 -0.29 -15.20 26.88
N TYR A 2 -0.64 -14.27 25.98
CA TYR A 2 -0.25 -12.85 26.13
C TYR A 2 -0.78 -12.14 27.38
N THR A 3 -2.00 -12.42 27.85
CA THR A 3 -2.52 -11.86 29.12
C THR A 3 -1.73 -12.31 30.34
N ARG A 4 -1.32 -13.58 30.39
CA ARG A 4 -0.45 -14.11 31.44
C ARG A 4 0.98 -13.54 31.36
N ALA A 5 1.49 -13.35 30.13
CA ALA A 5 2.77 -12.70 29.91
C ALA A 5 2.77 -11.23 30.36
N LEU A 6 1.65 -10.51 30.14
CA LEU A 6 1.47 -9.14 30.60
C LEU A 6 1.52 -9.07 32.12
N GLN A 7 0.72 -9.89 32.82
CA GLN A 7 0.70 -9.91 34.28
C GLN A 7 2.09 -10.19 34.86
N GLY A 8 2.79 -11.21 34.34
CA GLY A 8 4.15 -11.51 34.79
C GLY A 8 5.16 -10.40 34.50
N SER A 9 5.01 -9.68 33.37
CA SER A 9 5.88 -8.55 33.04
C SER A 9 5.60 -7.34 33.94
N GLU A 10 4.33 -7.06 34.25
CA GLU A 10 3.93 -6.00 35.17
C GLU A 10 4.45 -6.25 36.60
N GLU A 11 4.36 -7.50 37.07
CA GLU A 11 4.88 -7.90 38.38
C GLU A 11 6.41 -7.84 38.45
N ALA A 12 7.11 -8.30 37.41
CA ALA A 12 8.57 -8.42 37.42
C ALA A 12 9.30 -7.11 37.07
N LEU A 13 8.78 -6.33 36.13
CA LEU A 13 9.46 -5.17 35.54
C LEU A 13 8.72 -3.85 35.79
N GLY A 14 7.45 -3.92 36.16
CA GLY A 14 6.57 -2.76 36.32
C GLY A 14 5.80 -2.39 35.05
N PRO A 15 4.69 -1.63 35.18
CA PRO A 15 3.76 -1.36 34.10
C PRO A 15 4.29 -0.41 33.02
N LYS A 16 5.32 0.39 33.33
CA LYS A 16 5.93 1.35 32.41
C LYS A 16 7.23 0.85 31.76
N HIS A 17 7.68 -0.35 32.10
CA HIS A 17 8.89 -0.90 31.51
C HIS A 17 8.69 -1.19 30.01
N THR A 18 9.70 -0.91 29.19
CA THR A 18 9.64 -1.01 27.72
C THR A 18 9.25 -2.41 27.22
N SER A 19 9.74 -3.46 27.89
CA SER A 19 9.31 -4.85 27.62
C SER A 19 7.84 -5.08 27.94
N THR A 20 7.33 -4.56 29.07
CA THR A 20 5.91 -4.63 29.43
C THR A 20 5.05 -3.92 28.38
N LEU A 21 5.47 -2.73 27.95
CA LEU A 21 4.79 -1.96 26.90
C LEU A 21 4.81 -2.66 25.54
N SER A 22 5.89 -3.36 25.21
CA SER A 22 5.95 -4.22 24.01
C SER A 22 4.97 -5.39 24.11
N THR A 23 4.83 -6.01 25.29
CA THR A 23 3.81 -7.05 25.52
C THR A 23 2.39 -6.51 25.37
N ILE A 24 2.12 -5.29 25.86
CA ILE A 24 0.83 -4.62 25.67
C ILE A 24 0.55 -4.37 24.18
N ASN A 25 1.53 -3.86 23.43
CA ASN A 25 1.39 -3.66 21.97
C ASN A 25 1.05 -4.98 21.26
N ASN A 26 1.73 -6.08 21.61
CA ASN A 26 1.48 -7.39 21.01
C ASN A 26 0.10 -7.95 21.38
N LEU A 27 -0.41 -7.62 22.57
CA LEU A 27 -1.79 -7.93 22.95
C LEU A 27 -2.79 -7.13 22.10
N GLY A 28 -2.45 -5.89 21.74
CA GLY A 28 -3.19 -5.10 20.75
C GLY A 28 -3.29 -5.80 19.39
N ASN A 29 -2.16 -6.27 18.85
CA ASN A 29 -2.14 -7.05 17.60
C ASN A 29 -3.06 -8.27 17.68
N LEU A 30 -2.98 -9.03 18.78
CA LEU A 30 -3.82 -10.19 18.99
C LEU A 30 -5.32 -9.85 18.98
N TYR A 31 -5.71 -8.72 19.60
CA TYR A 31 -7.10 -8.28 19.60
C TYR A 31 -7.55 -7.81 18.22
N ALA A 32 -6.70 -7.09 17.48
CA ALA A 32 -6.97 -6.68 16.10
C ALA A 32 -7.21 -7.91 15.20
N ASP A 33 -6.34 -8.92 15.29
CA ASP A 33 -6.48 -10.19 14.54
C ASP A 33 -7.77 -10.95 14.88
N GLN A 34 -8.33 -10.74 16.08
CA GLN A 34 -9.62 -11.31 16.51
C GLN A 34 -10.83 -10.44 16.13
N GLY A 35 -10.64 -9.30 15.48
CA GLY A 35 -11.69 -8.32 15.19
C GLY A 35 -12.17 -7.54 16.42
N LYS A 36 -11.45 -7.63 17.55
CA LYS A 36 -11.75 -6.91 18.79
C LYS A 36 -11.12 -5.52 18.77
N LEU A 37 -11.64 -4.68 17.88
CA LEU A 37 -11.00 -3.42 17.51
C LEU A 37 -10.93 -2.43 18.69
N ALA A 38 -11.93 -2.41 19.57
CA ALA A 38 -11.93 -1.52 20.74
C ALA A 38 -10.89 -1.93 21.78
N GLU A 39 -10.75 -3.23 22.04
CA GLU A 39 -9.73 -3.76 22.95
C GLU A 39 -8.33 -3.56 22.38
N ALA A 40 -8.15 -3.71 21.06
CA ALA A 40 -6.90 -3.41 20.38
C ALA A 40 -6.52 -1.92 20.55
N GLU A 41 -7.47 -1.02 20.34
CA GLU A 41 -7.27 0.43 20.49
C GLU A 41 -6.82 0.80 21.90
N ALA A 42 -7.47 0.21 22.91
CA ALA A 42 -7.10 0.41 24.31
C ALA A 42 -5.67 -0.05 24.60
N MET A 43 -5.26 -1.20 24.06
CA MET A 43 -3.91 -1.73 24.25
C MET A 43 -2.86 -0.85 23.54
N TYR A 44 -3.08 -0.48 22.28
CA TYR A 44 -2.13 0.37 21.56
C TYR A 44 -2.00 1.75 22.18
N THR A 45 -3.11 2.38 22.58
CA THR A 45 -3.09 3.69 23.24
C THR A 45 -2.30 3.64 24.55
N ARG A 46 -2.51 2.59 25.36
CA ARG A 46 -1.75 2.37 26.60
C ARG A 46 -0.27 2.16 26.33
N ALA A 47 0.08 1.33 25.33
CA ALA A 47 1.46 1.09 24.95
C ALA A 47 2.13 2.36 24.42
N LEU A 48 1.43 3.14 23.59
CA LEU A 48 1.92 4.38 23.00
C LEU A 48 2.25 5.40 24.08
N GLN A 49 1.33 5.69 24.99
CA GLN A 49 1.55 6.64 26.08
C GLN A 49 2.78 6.25 26.92
N GLY A 50 2.88 4.97 27.31
CA GLY A 50 4.03 4.52 28.10
C GLY A 50 5.36 4.57 27.33
N LYS A 51 5.35 4.27 26.02
CA LYS A 51 6.57 4.33 25.19
C LYS A 51 6.99 5.77 24.91
N GLU A 52 6.05 6.69 24.72
CA GLU A 52 6.35 8.11 24.60
C GLU A 52 7.02 8.65 25.87
N GLU A 53 6.53 8.26 27.05
CA GLU A 53 7.15 8.62 28.33
C GLU A 53 8.55 7.99 28.52
N ALA A 54 8.71 6.71 28.19
CA ALA A 54 9.93 5.96 28.49
C ALA A 54 11.05 6.13 27.44
N LEU A 55 10.70 6.28 26.16
CA LEU A 55 11.62 6.27 25.03
C LEU A 55 11.58 7.56 24.22
N GLY A 56 10.52 8.36 24.36
CA GLY A 56 10.26 9.53 23.54
C GLY A 56 9.39 9.22 22.30
N PRO A 57 8.77 10.26 21.72
CA PRO A 57 7.80 10.12 20.63
C PRO A 57 8.41 9.70 19.29
N LYS A 58 9.71 9.86 19.10
CA LYS A 58 10.42 9.55 17.83
C LYS A 58 11.22 8.26 17.90
N HIS A 59 11.18 7.55 19.03
CA HIS A 59 11.87 6.27 19.14
C HIS A 59 11.18 5.24 18.24
N THR A 60 11.96 4.38 17.58
CA THR A 60 11.47 3.36 16.63
C THR A 60 10.34 2.52 17.20
N SER A 61 10.53 1.97 18.40
CA SER A 61 9.48 1.18 19.07
C SER A 61 8.19 1.97 19.38
N THR A 62 8.29 3.29 19.58
CA THR A 62 7.12 4.17 19.74
C THR A 62 6.41 4.32 18.40
N LEU A 63 7.17 4.62 17.34
CA LEU A 63 6.67 4.78 15.97
C LEU A 63 6.03 3.48 15.43
N ASP A 64 6.54 2.31 15.79
CA ASP A 64 5.91 1.03 15.47
C ASP A 64 4.51 0.90 16.08
N THR A 65 4.32 1.37 17.32
CA THR A 65 2.99 1.39 17.95
C THR A 65 2.08 2.43 17.30
N VAL A 66 2.60 3.60 16.91
CA VAL A 66 1.87 4.62 16.14
C VAL A 66 1.37 4.01 14.81
N ASN A 67 2.21 3.25 14.11
CA ASN A 67 1.84 2.56 12.87
C ASN A 67 0.75 1.51 13.07
N ASN A 68 0.82 0.71 14.13
CA ASN A 68 -0.23 -0.29 14.43
C ASN A 68 -1.57 0.38 14.75
N LEU A 69 -1.55 1.51 15.47
CA LEU A 69 -2.76 2.27 15.78
C LEU A 69 -3.35 2.92 14.51
N GLY A 70 -2.51 3.36 13.57
CA GLY A 70 -2.96 3.80 12.24
C GLY A 70 -3.66 2.71 11.44
N LEU A 71 -3.11 1.49 11.44
CA LEU A 71 -3.74 0.34 10.76
C LEU A 71 -5.11 0.05 11.38
N LEU A 72 -5.18 0.06 12.72
CA LEU A 72 -6.42 -0.16 13.43
C LEU A 72 -7.49 0.91 13.09
N TYR A 73 -7.10 2.18 12.99
CA TYR A 73 -8.03 3.23 12.58
C TYR A 73 -8.50 3.07 11.14
N ALA A 74 -7.62 2.66 10.23
CA ALA A 74 -8.01 2.34 8.86
C ALA A 74 -9.04 1.18 8.84
N ASP A 75 -8.78 0.10 9.59
CA ASP A 75 -9.69 -1.05 9.71
C ASP A 75 -11.05 -0.69 10.33
N GLN A 76 -11.09 0.31 11.22
CA GLN A 76 -12.32 0.85 11.79
C GLN A 76 -13.05 1.83 10.84
N GLY A 77 -12.49 2.17 9.68
CA GLY A 77 -13.01 3.19 8.78
C GLY A 77 -12.80 4.63 9.26
N LYS A 78 -12.01 4.83 10.32
CA LYS A 78 -11.61 6.14 10.86
C LYS A 78 -10.46 6.73 10.04
N LEU A 79 -10.73 7.01 8.76
CA LEU A 79 -9.67 7.33 7.80
C LEU A 79 -8.93 8.64 8.10
N ALA A 80 -9.60 9.63 8.71
CA ALA A 80 -8.97 10.90 9.08
C ALA A 80 -8.01 10.74 10.27
N GLU A 81 -8.39 9.94 11.25
CA GLU A 81 -7.57 9.59 12.41
C GLU A 81 -6.37 8.74 11.99
N ALA A 82 -6.57 7.80 11.07
CA ALA A 82 -5.48 7.03 10.46
C ALA A 82 -4.49 7.94 9.70
N GLU A 83 -4.99 8.93 8.95
CA GLU A 83 -4.14 9.87 8.19
C GLU A 83 -3.29 10.72 9.15
N ALA A 84 -3.90 11.26 10.20
CA ALA A 84 -3.20 12.07 11.20
C ALA A 84 -2.10 11.26 11.90
N ILE A 85 -2.37 10.01 12.28
CA ILE A 85 -1.42 9.21 13.02
C ILE A 85 -0.28 8.67 12.14
N TYR A 86 -0.54 8.30 10.89
CA TYR A 86 0.52 7.94 9.95
C TYR A 86 1.38 9.14 9.54
N THR A 87 0.78 10.32 9.35
CA THR A 87 1.55 11.55 9.06
C THR A 87 2.52 11.85 10.19
N ARG A 88 2.06 11.70 11.44
CA ARG A 88 2.91 11.81 12.63
C ARG A 88 4.03 10.76 12.64
N ALA A 89 3.72 9.50 12.34
CA ALA A 89 4.72 8.44 12.28
C ALA A 89 5.77 8.69 11.20
N LEU A 90 5.34 9.21 10.04
CA LEU A 90 6.23 9.49 8.92
C LEU A 90 7.22 10.59 9.29
N GLN A 91 6.73 11.71 9.81
CA GLN A 91 7.58 12.81 10.27
C GLN A 91 8.58 12.33 11.34
N GLY A 92 8.09 11.58 12.34
CA GLY A 92 8.96 11.05 13.39
C GLY A 92 10.04 10.09 12.86
N SER A 93 9.68 9.23 11.91
CA SER A 93 10.60 8.26 11.30
C SER A 93 11.63 8.95 10.40
N GLU A 94 11.23 9.95 9.62
CA GLU A 94 12.14 10.76 8.79
C GLU A 94 13.18 11.48 9.64
N GLU A 95 12.77 12.05 10.77
CA GLU A 95 13.68 12.76 11.67
C GLU A 95 14.60 11.81 12.44
N ALA A 96 14.11 10.64 12.86
CA ALA A 96 14.89 9.70 13.67
C ALA A 96 15.82 8.79 12.85
N LEU A 97 15.37 8.36 11.66
CA LEU A 97 16.02 7.32 10.86
C LEU A 97 16.43 7.79 9.47
N GLY A 98 15.91 8.93 9.04
CA GLY A 98 16.06 9.43 7.67
C GLY A 98 14.97 8.94 6.72
N PRO A 99 14.79 9.64 5.59
CA PRO A 99 13.70 9.41 4.65
C PRO A 99 13.79 8.09 3.86
N LYS A 100 14.94 7.43 3.88
CA LYS A 100 15.22 6.19 3.13
C LYS A 100 15.31 4.95 4.01
N HIS A 101 15.18 5.11 5.32
CA HIS A 101 15.21 3.95 6.21
C HIS A 101 13.99 3.06 5.97
N THR A 102 14.16 1.75 6.05
CA THR A 102 13.10 0.78 5.75
C THR A 102 11.83 1.00 6.59
N SER A 103 11.96 1.30 7.88
CA SER A 103 10.81 1.65 8.75
C SER A 103 10.09 2.93 8.31
N THR A 104 10.82 3.95 7.84
CA THR A 104 10.23 5.18 7.29
C THR A 104 9.42 4.84 6.04
N LEU A 105 9.99 4.03 5.15
CA LEU A 105 9.34 3.60 3.91
C LEU A 105 8.14 2.69 4.16
N SER A 106 8.16 1.85 5.21
CA SER A 106 6.97 1.09 5.62
C SER A 106 5.83 2.01 6.08
N THR A 107 6.16 3.11 6.76
CA THR A 107 5.17 4.13 7.15
C THR A 107 4.59 4.85 5.94
N VAL A 108 5.43 5.16 4.95
CA VAL A 108 4.99 5.66 3.63
C VAL A 108 3.98 4.68 3.05
N ASN A 109 4.36 3.41 2.83
CA ASN A 109 3.46 2.41 2.25
C ASN A 109 2.08 2.28 2.94
N ASN A 110 2.02 2.44 4.27
CA ASN A 110 0.74 2.41 4.99
C ASN A 110 -0.12 3.65 4.70
N LEU A 111 0.50 4.83 4.62
CA LEU A 111 -0.18 6.06 4.23
C LEU A 111 -0.68 5.98 2.77
N ASP A 112 0.03 5.25 1.90
CA ASP A 112 -0.34 5.03 0.49
C ASP A 112 -1.64 4.23 0.37
N LEU A 113 -1.72 3.12 1.12
CA LEU A 113 -2.92 2.30 1.20
C LEU A 113 -4.10 3.13 1.70
N LEU A 114 -3.88 3.95 2.73
CA LEU A 114 -4.91 4.82 3.26
C LEU A 114 -5.40 5.85 2.22
N TYR A 115 -4.48 6.48 1.49
CA TYR A 115 -4.86 7.43 0.43
C TYR A 115 -5.58 6.74 -0.73
N ALA A 116 -5.19 5.52 -1.09
CA ALA A 116 -5.91 4.73 -2.06
C ALA A 116 -7.36 4.44 -1.60
N ASP A 117 -7.54 4.06 -0.33
CA ASP A 117 -8.87 3.82 0.26
C ASP A 117 -9.72 5.10 0.34
N GLN A 118 -9.09 6.26 0.49
CA GLN A 118 -9.76 7.57 0.43
C GLN A 118 -10.03 8.05 -1.00
N GLY A 119 -9.57 7.34 -2.05
CA GLY A 119 -9.67 7.77 -3.44
C GLY A 119 -8.73 8.91 -3.84
N LYS A 120 -7.74 9.25 -2.99
CA LYS A 120 -6.70 10.25 -3.24
C LYS A 120 -5.58 9.65 -4.11
N LEU A 121 -5.91 9.37 -5.37
CA LEU A 121 -5.07 8.55 -6.26
C LEU A 121 -3.70 9.21 -6.58
N ALA A 122 -3.65 10.54 -6.71
CA ALA A 122 -2.42 11.26 -7.03
C ALA A 122 -1.43 11.24 -5.87
N GLU A 123 -1.93 11.42 -4.64
CA GLU A 123 -1.18 11.34 -3.40
C GLU A 123 -0.64 9.91 -3.18
N ALA A 124 -1.50 8.90 -3.40
CA ALA A 124 -1.08 7.50 -3.32
C ALA A 124 0.03 7.17 -4.34
N GLU A 125 -0.09 7.61 -5.60
CA GLU A 125 0.93 7.36 -6.63
C GLU A 125 2.29 8.01 -6.28
N ALA A 126 2.27 9.26 -5.79
CA ALA A 126 3.49 9.97 -5.40
C ALA A 126 4.22 9.20 -4.29
N MET A 127 3.48 8.65 -3.34
CA MET A 127 4.05 7.94 -2.22
C MET A 127 4.50 6.51 -2.59
N TYR A 128 3.76 5.76 -3.41
CA TYR A 128 4.23 4.46 -3.93
C TYR A 128 5.55 4.60 -4.68
N THR A 129 5.67 5.65 -5.49
CA THR A 129 6.91 5.95 -6.21
C THR A 129 8.06 6.21 -5.25
N ARG A 130 7.81 7.01 -4.21
CA ARG A 130 8.79 7.31 -3.17
C ARG A 130 9.22 6.05 -2.41
N ALA A 131 8.28 5.19 -2.03
CA ALA A 131 8.54 3.96 -1.29
C ALA A 131 9.43 3.00 -2.10
N LEU A 132 9.05 2.72 -3.36
CA LEU A 132 9.82 1.83 -4.24
C LEU A 132 11.25 2.35 -4.50
N GLN A 133 11.39 3.65 -4.82
CA GLN A 133 12.71 4.26 -5.00
C GLN A 133 13.54 4.19 -3.72
N GLY A 134 12.93 4.47 -2.56
CA GLY A 134 13.60 4.38 -1.28
C GLY A 134 14.10 2.97 -0.98
N TYR A 135 13.27 1.95 -1.20
CA TYR A 135 13.66 0.56 -0.99
C TYR A 135 14.81 0.16 -1.93
N GLU A 136 14.68 0.45 -3.22
CA GLU A 136 15.74 0.14 -4.19
C GLU A 136 17.08 0.78 -3.82
N MET A 137 17.08 2.03 -3.36
CA MET A 137 18.30 2.71 -2.89
C MET A 137 18.84 2.14 -1.57
N ALA A 138 17.97 1.70 -0.65
CA ALA A 138 18.37 1.27 0.69
C ALA A 138 18.96 -0.14 0.72
N ILE A 139 18.42 -1.05 -0.08
CA ILE A 139 18.82 -2.47 -0.07
C ILE A 139 19.47 -2.95 -1.39
N GLY A 140 19.50 -2.11 -2.40
CA GLY A 140 20.09 -2.40 -3.71
C GLY A 140 19.16 -3.21 -4.63
N PRO A 141 19.43 -3.20 -5.96
CA PRO A 141 18.53 -3.77 -6.96
C PRO A 141 18.40 -5.30 -6.89
N GLU A 142 19.41 -6.00 -6.38
CA GLU A 142 19.40 -7.46 -6.25
C GLU A 142 18.40 -7.93 -5.19
N LEU A 143 18.43 -7.31 -4.00
CA LEU A 143 17.52 -7.66 -2.90
C LEU A 143 16.13 -7.06 -3.10
N PHE A 144 16.02 -5.92 -3.78
CA PHE A 144 14.77 -5.22 -4.02
C PHE A 144 13.66 -6.13 -4.60
N CYS A 145 13.98 -6.95 -5.59
CA CYS A 145 13.02 -7.84 -6.26
C CYS A 145 12.59 -9.05 -5.41
N SER A 146 13.19 -9.26 -4.23
CA SER A 146 12.82 -10.32 -3.28
C SER A 146 12.38 -9.77 -1.92
N TYR A 147 12.44 -8.44 -1.73
CA TYR A 147 12.11 -7.81 -0.47
C TYR A 147 10.60 -7.65 -0.32
N ILE A 148 10.01 -8.42 0.60
CA ILE A 148 8.55 -8.51 0.77
C ILE A 148 7.87 -7.13 0.87
N PRO A 149 8.36 -6.12 1.61
CA PRO A 149 7.74 -4.80 1.62
C PRO A 149 7.70 -4.12 0.24
N ALA A 150 8.76 -4.24 -0.56
CA ALA A 150 8.75 -3.73 -1.94
C ALA A 150 7.75 -4.50 -2.82
N LEU A 151 7.62 -5.82 -2.64
CA LEU A 151 6.63 -6.63 -3.36
C LEU A 151 5.19 -6.27 -2.99
N ASN A 152 4.91 -6.04 -1.70
CA ASN A 152 3.63 -5.53 -1.22
C ASN A 152 3.31 -4.17 -1.88
N THR A 153 4.30 -3.28 -1.91
CA THR A 153 4.20 -1.94 -2.50
C THR A 153 3.89 -2.03 -4.00
N MET A 154 4.59 -2.90 -4.75
CA MET A 154 4.31 -3.14 -6.17
C MET A 154 2.90 -3.68 -6.39
N PHE A 155 2.46 -4.66 -5.59
CA PHE A 155 1.10 -5.20 -5.71
C PHE A 155 0.04 -4.11 -5.52
N ALA A 156 0.17 -3.32 -4.47
CA ALA A 156 -0.78 -2.26 -4.14
C ALA A 156 -0.75 -1.12 -5.18
N PHE A 157 0.42 -0.79 -5.72
CA PHE A 157 0.54 0.15 -6.84
C PHE A 157 -0.12 -0.38 -8.11
N GLY A 158 -0.08 -1.70 -8.32
CA GLY A 158 -0.84 -2.38 -9.37
C GLY A 158 -2.35 -2.23 -9.17
N ASP A 159 -2.84 -2.44 -7.95
CA ASP A 159 -4.25 -2.22 -7.59
C ASP A 159 -4.67 -0.75 -7.84
N LEU A 160 -3.81 0.23 -7.53
CA LEU A 160 -4.04 1.64 -7.85
C LEU A 160 -4.17 1.87 -9.36
N PHE A 161 -3.20 1.42 -10.16
CA PHE A 161 -3.24 1.60 -11.61
C PHE A 161 -4.42 0.90 -12.27
N SER A 162 -4.87 -0.24 -11.71
CA SER A 162 -6.02 -0.97 -12.22
C SER A 162 -7.33 -0.19 -12.12
N GLN A 163 -7.41 0.77 -11.19
CA GLN A 163 -8.54 1.68 -11.00
C GLN A 163 -8.49 2.89 -11.95
N THR A 164 -7.40 3.04 -12.69
CA THR A 164 -7.19 4.12 -13.67
C THR A 164 -7.15 3.56 -15.09
N ASP A 165 -7.07 4.43 -16.09
CA ASP A 165 -6.87 4.01 -17.49
C ASP A 165 -5.47 3.42 -17.77
N ARG A 166 -4.59 3.30 -16.76
CA ARG A 166 -3.20 2.84 -16.88
C ARG A 166 -3.04 1.35 -16.63
N LYS A 167 -3.89 0.52 -17.24
CA LYS A 167 -3.89 -0.95 -17.05
C LYS A 167 -2.57 -1.61 -17.42
N ASP A 168 -1.81 -1.05 -18.37
CA ASP A 168 -0.49 -1.58 -18.72
C ASP A 168 0.53 -1.41 -17.59
N MET A 169 0.44 -0.30 -16.85
CA MET A 169 1.27 -0.10 -15.67
C MET A 169 0.86 -1.03 -14.53
N ALA A 170 -0.43 -1.29 -14.36
CA ALA A 170 -0.91 -2.31 -13.43
C ALA A 170 -0.31 -3.69 -13.74
N LYS A 171 -0.32 -4.10 -15.02
CA LYS A 171 0.30 -5.36 -15.46
C LYS A 171 1.79 -5.41 -15.13
N VAL A 172 2.54 -4.34 -15.37
CA VAL A 172 3.97 -4.27 -15.04
C VAL A 172 4.19 -4.48 -13.54
N MET A 173 3.44 -3.77 -12.69
CA MET A 173 3.58 -3.87 -11.25
C MET A 173 3.24 -5.26 -10.72
N TYR A 174 2.11 -5.83 -11.16
CA TYR A 174 1.73 -7.20 -10.82
C TYR A 174 2.74 -8.23 -11.30
N THR A 175 3.29 -8.09 -12.50
CA THR A 175 4.28 -9.05 -13.03
C THR A 175 5.56 -9.03 -12.19
N ARG A 176 6.04 -7.84 -11.79
CA ARG A 176 7.21 -7.72 -10.90
C ARG A 176 6.93 -8.33 -9.54
N ALA A 177 5.77 -8.02 -8.95
CA ALA A 177 5.36 -8.58 -7.67
C ALA A 177 5.25 -10.11 -7.72
N LEU A 178 4.60 -10.67 -8.75
CA LEU A 178 4.43 -12.12 -8.95
C LEU A 178 5.78 -12.82 -9.07
N SER A 179 6.70 -12.27 -9.85
CA SER A 179 8.05 -12.80 -9.98
C SER A 179 8.73 -12.88 -8.63
N GLY A 180 8.69 -11.79 -7.84
CA GLY A 180 9.30 -11.74 -6.52
C GLY A 180 8.68 -12.74 -5.54
N TYR A 181 7.35 -12.76 -5.40
CA TYR A 181 6.67 -13.71 -4.50
C TYR A 181 6.91 -15.17 -4.89
N THR A 182 6.99 -15.45 -6.19
CA THR A 182 7.33 -16.79 -6.67
C THR A 182 8.72 -17.20 -6.20
N THR A 183 9.68 -16.29 -6.21
CA THR A 183 11.04 -16.54 -5.71
C THR A 183 11.07 -16.74 -4.19
N VAL A 184 10.42 -15.89 -3.39
CA VAL A 184 10.53 -15.96 -1.92
C VAL A 184 9.57 -16.95 -1.24
N GLN A 185 8.40 -17.19 -1.82
CA GLN A 185 7.32 -17.98 -1.18
C GLN A 185 6.82 -19.14 -2.04
N GLY A 186 7.31 -19.26 -3.27
CA GLY A 186 6.89 -20.28 -4.23
C GLY A 186 5.64 -19.90 -5.03
N PRO A 187 5.44 -20.55 -6.20
CA PRO A 187 4.36 -20.21 -7.13
C PRO A 187 2.96 -20.49 -6.56
N SER A 188 2.83 -21.43 -5.62
CA SER A 188 1.56 -21.77 -4.98
C SER A 188 1.21 -20.90 -3.77
N SER A 189 1.97 -19.83 -3.53
CA SER A 189 1.68 -18.92 -2.41
C SER A 189 0.34 -18.21 -2.61
N LYS A 190 -0.32 -17.85 -1.50
CA LYS A 190 -1.58 -17.08 -1.54
C LYS A 190 -1.42 -15.77 -2.32
N TRP A 191 -0.26 -15.14 -2.24
CA TRP A 191 0.06 -13.93 -2.97
C TRP A 191 0.16 -14.17 -4.48
N CYS A 192 0.87 -15.20 -4.91
CA CYS A 192 0.97 -15.53 -6.35
C CYS A 192 -0.41 -15.78 -6.95
N ILE A 193 -1.22 -16.63 -6.32
CA ILE A 193 -2.60 -16.94 -6.78
C ILE A 193 -3.44 -15.66 -6.88
N ARG A 194 -3.34 -14.77 -5.89
CA ARG A 194 -4.06 -13.49 -5.89
C ARG A 194 -3.62 -12.59 -7.04
N ILE A 195 -2.32 -12.47 -7.29
CA ILE A 195 -1.75 -11.62 -8.34
C ILE A 195 -2.11 -12.17 -9.73
N GLU A 196 -2.04 -13.48 -9.92
CA GLU A 196 -2.47 -14.15 -11.15
C GLU A 196 -3.95 -13.86 -11.44
N GLY A 197 -4.82 -13.90 -10.42
CA GLY A 197 -6.22 -13.50 -10.56
C GLY A 197 -6.39 -12.05 -11.01
N ARG A 198 -5.59 -11.11 -10.48
CA ARG A 198 -5.59 -9.70 -10.94
C ARG A 198 -5.13 -9.57 -12.40
N LEU A 199 -4.06 -10.25 -12.77
CA LEU A 199 -3.54 -10.25 -14.14
C LEU A 199 -4.55 -10.82 -15.14
N GLN A 200 -5.24 -11.91 -14.77
CA GLN A 200 -6.29 -12.51 -15.60
C GLN A 200 -7.49 -11.56 -15.75
N ALA A 201 -7.90 -10.89 -14.67
CA ALA A 201 -8.97 -9.89 -14.73
C ALA A 201 -8.63 -8.75 -15.71
N LEU A 202 -7.37 -8.30 -15.74
CA LEU A 202 -6.91 -7.28 -16.70
C LEU A 202 -6.87 -7.77 -18.16
N GLN A 203 -6.76 -9.08 -18.40
CA GLN A 203 -6.82 -9.68 -19.74
C GLN A 203 -8.25 -9.85 -20.26
N LEU A 204 -9.20 -10.09 -19.36
CA LEU A 204 -10.61 -10.34 -19.68
C LEU A 204 -11.43 -9.05 -19.86
N MET A 205 -10.87 -7.88 -19.57
CA MET A 205 -11.56 -6.62 -19.81
C MET A 205 -11.69 -6.35 -21.31
N PRO A 206 -12.90 -6.24 -21.86
CA PRO A 206 -13.09 -5.97 -23.28
C PRO A 206 -12.42 -4.65 -23.66
N ALA A 207 -11.76 -4.64 -24.81
CA ALA A 207 -11.17 -3.45 -25.42
C ALA A 207 -12.28 -2.53 -25.96
N GLU A 208 -13.11 -1.97 -25.07
CA GLU A 208 -14.18 -1.03 -25.45
C GLU A 208 -13.59 0.28 -26.02
N ASN A 209 -12.32 0.60 -25.72
CA ASN A 209 -11.65 1.77 -26.30
C ASN A 209 -11.01 1.52 -27.67
N GLU A 210 -10.56 0.31 -28.00
CA GLU A 210 -9.98 0.05 -29.33
C GLU A 210 -11.05 -0.04 -30.42
N THR A 211 -12.23 -0.56 -30.08
CA THR A 211 -13.36 -0.64 -31.01
C THR A 211 -13.95 0.73 -31.32
N LEU A 212 -14.02 1.65 -30.35
CA LEU A 212 -14.45 3.04 -30.57
C LEU A 212 -13.45 3.83 -31.44
N HIS A 213 -12.14 3.68 -31.20
CA HIS A 213 -11.14 4.36 -32.02
C HIS A 213 -11.07 3.81 -33.45
N HIS A 214 -11.21 2.49 -33.63
CA HIS A 214 -11.28 1.89 -34.97
C HIS A 214 -12.54 2.31 -35.72
N THR A 215 -13.71 2.24 -35.09
CA THR A 215 -14.99 2.64 -35.71
C THR A 215 -15.04 4.14 -36.03
N LEU A 216 -14.49 5.01 -35.18
CA LEU A 216 -14.38 6.45 -35.46
C LEU A 216 -13.35 6.75 -36.56
N ALA A 217 -12.24 6.01 -36.64
CA ALA A 217 -11.26 6.13 -37.72
C ALA A 217 -11.86 5.69 -39.07
N GLU A 218 -12.58 4.57 -39.11
CA GLU A 218 -13.28 4.09 -40.31
C GLU A 218 -14.41 5.04 -40.74
N ALA A 219 -15.17 5.60 -39.79
CA ALA A 219 -16.20 6.59 -40.07
C ALA A 219 -15.63 7.91 -40.64
N ARG A 220 -14.43 8.31 -40.21
CA ARG A 220 -13.71 9.47 -40.78
C ARG A 220 -13.18 9.18 -42.18
N MET A 221 -12.62 8.00 -42.42
CA MET A 221 -12.12 7.60 -43.75
C MET A 221 -13.24 7.47 -44.78
N THR A 222 -14.40 6.90 -44.41
CA THR A 222 -15.56 6.78 -45.30
C THR A 222 -16.18 8.13 -45.64
N LYS A 223 -16.32 9.04 -44.66
CA LYS A 223 -16.76 10.43 -44.93
C LYS A 223 -15.80 11.16 -45.88
N SER A 224 -14.48 11.04 -45.69
CA SER A 224 -13.48 11.65 -46.57
C SER A 224 -13.58 11.15 -48.02
N LYS A 225 -13.69 9.81 -48.21
CA LYS A 225 -13.88 9.19 -49.53
C LYS A 225 -15.16 9.66 -50.22
N SER A 226 -16.27 9.78 -49.48
CA SER A 226 -17.54 10.26 -50.03
C SER A 226 -17.48 11.73 -50.48
N ARG A 227 -16.71 12.56 -49.77
CA ARG A 227 -16.54 13.99 -50.06
C ARG A 227 -15.66 14.20 -51.30
N LEU A 228 -14.59 13.42 -51.44
CA LEU A 228 -13.74 13.39 -52.62
C LEU A 228 -14.50 12.91 -53.87
N ARG A 229 -15.33 11.88 -53.75
CA ARG A 229 -16.16 11.38 -54.86
C ARG A 229 -17.17 12.42 -55.37
N ARG A 230 -17.78 13.22 -54.47
CA ARG A 230 -18.67 14.32 -54.86
C ARG A 230 -17.94 15.48 -55.54
N LEU A 231 -16.70 15.75 -55.16
CA LEU A 231 -15.88 16.79 -55.80
C LEU A 231 -15.45 16.38 -57.21
N PHE A 232 -15.05 15.12 -57.40
CA PHE A 232 -14.72 14.59 -58.73
C PHE A 232 -15.91 14.61 -59.70
N ASN A 233 -17.11 14.25 -59.23
CA ASN A 233 -18.32 14.29 -60.07
C ASN A 233 -18.78 15.71 -60.45
N LYS A 234 -18.33 16.76 -59.73
CA LYS A 234 -18.63 18.17 -60.05
C LYS A 234 -17.62 18.82 -61.01
N LEU A 235 -16.46 18.20 -61.22
CA LEU A 235 -15.40 18.71 -62.08
C LEU A 235 -15.36 18.01 -63.46
N GLY A 236 -16.28 17.06 -63.70
CA GLY A 236 -16.35 16.25 -64.92
C GLY A 236 -17.56 16.54 -65.83
N THR A 237 -18.18 17.71 -65.71
CA THR A 237 -19.23 18.23 -66.60
C THR A 237 -18.87 19.66 -66.99
#